data_AF-A0A1Q3QUC5-F1
#
_entry.id   AF-A0A1Q3QUC5-F1
#
_cell.length_a   1.000
_cell.length_b   1.000
_cell.length_c   1.000
_cell.angle_alpha   90.00
_cell.angle_beta   90.00
_cell.angle_gamma   90.00
#
_symmetry.space_group_name_H-M   'P 1'
#
loop_
_entity.id
_entity.type
_entity.pdbx_description
1 polymer ?
#
loop_
_entity_poly.entity_id
_entity_poly.type
_entity_poly.pdbx_seq_one_letter_code
_entity_poly.pdbx_strand_id
1 'polypeptide(L)'
;MTRFLAVCSSILFLGIDWCLSALVLWWSYDMAAQIRGGVYSHNHALALVLKMGLLTTILTGVVWFFAGRFRKITKWKLMVWSAMWRTALLEAGYALLAVARRQLWRPSQGLGDSNMFFPIVGHLNAQFFAEWKWLSFLLLVVPAMGVISGILYYLYARVSIFYEQRA
;
A
#
# COMPACT_ATOMS: atom_id res chain seq x y z
N MET A 1 4.49 -23.02 19.22
CA MET A 1 4.57 -23.36 17.78
C MET A 1 3.55 -22.59 16.93
N THR A 2 2.28 -22.52 17.34
CA THR A 2 1.19 -21.78 16.65
C THR A 2 1.46 -20.30 16.37
N ARG A 3 1.92 -19.54 17.36
CA ARG A 3 2.21 -18.11 17.19
C ARG A 3 3.34 -17.84 16.18
N PHE A 4 4.33 -18.72 16.12
CA PHE A 4 5.44 -18.61 15.17
C PHE A 4 4.95 -18.82 13.73
N LEU A 5 4.15 -19.85 13.48
CA LEU A 5 3.55 -20.11 12.16
C LEU A 5 2.62 -18.98 11.70
N ALA A 6 1.87 -18.36 12.62
CA ALA A 6 1.04 -17.20 12.33
C ALA A 6 1.88 -15.96 11.92
N VAL A 7 3.02 -15.74 12.56
CA VAL A 7 3.95 -14.66 12.20
C VAL A 7 4.60 -14.94 10.84
N CYS A 8 5.11 -16.15 10.61
CA CYS A 8 5.72 -16.53 9.34
C CYS A 8 4.75 -16.41 8.17
N SER A 9 3.50 -16.87 8.33
CA SER A 9 2.48 -16.71 7.30
C SER A 9 2.14 -15.23 7.05
N SER A 10 2.01 -14.42 8.11
CA SER A 10 1.77 -12.98 7.96
C SER A 10 2.89 -12.29 7.17
N ILE A 11 4.16 -12.60 7.48
CA ILE A 11 5.32 -12.07 6.76
C ILE A 11 5.30 -12.51 5.29
N LEU A 12 4.99 -13.77 5.01
CA LEU A 12 4.90 -14.28 3.64
C LEU A 12 3.83 -13.53 2.82
N PHE A 13 2.61 -13.40 3.36
CA PHE A 13 1.51 -12.75 2.64
C PHE A 13 1.74 -11.24 2.48
N LEU A 14 2.35 -10.57 3.46
CA LEU A 14 2.76 -9.17 3.31
C LEU A 14 3.92 -9.00 2.33
N GLY A 15 4.84 -9.97 2.24
CA GLY A 15 5.88 -9.98 1.21
C GLY A 15 5.30 -10.12 -0.20
N ILE A 16 4.27 -10.95 -0.37
CA ILE A 16 3.52 -11.05 -1.63
C ILE A 16 2.80 -9.73 -1.94
N ASP A 17 2.11 -9.14 -0.95
CA ASP A 17 1.43 -7.85 -1.08
C ASP A 17 2.40 -6.74 -1.51
N TRP A 18 3.62 -6.75 -0.97
CA TRP A 18 4.68 -5.81 -1.35
C TRP A 18 5.13 -5.94 -2.79
N CYS A 19 5.38 -7.17 -3.26
CA CYS A 19 5.72 -7.41 -4.67
C CYS A 19 4.59 -6.98 -5.60
N LEU A 20 3.35 -7.29 -5.26
CA LEU A 20 2.18 -6.90 -6.06
C LEU A 20 1.96 -5.38 -6.03
N SER A 21 2.14 -4.73 -4.89
CA SER A 21 2.11 -3.27 -4.76
C SER A 21 3.12 -2.61 -5.69
N ALA A 22 4.36 -3.11 -5.69
CA ALA A 22 5.42 -2.61 -6.56
C ALA A 22 5.05 -2.76 -8.05
N LEU A 23 4.49 -3.91 -8.45
CA LEU A 23 4.04 -4.14 -9.83
C LEU A 23 2.89 -3.19 -10.23
N VAL A 24 1.90 -3.02 -9.34
CA VAL A 24 0.77 -2.11 -9.57
C VAL A 24 1.27 -0.67 -9.71
N LEU A 25 2.17 -0.23 -8.84
CA LEU A 25 2.78 1.11 -8.89
C LEU A 25 3.61 1.29 -10.16
N TRP A 26 4.40 0.29 -10.56
CA TRP A 26 5.20 0.33 -11.77
C TRP A 26 4.34 0.58 -13.01
N TRP A 27 3.22 -0.14 -13.12
CA TRP A 27 2.30 -0.01 -14.24
C TRP A 27 1.46 1.27 -14.17
N SER A 28 0.89 1.59 -13.01
CA SER A 28 -0.03 2.74 -12.83
C SER A 28 0.66 4.09 -13.05
N TYR A 29 1.98 4.15 -12.85
CA TYR A 29 2.78 5.34 -13.07
C TYR A 29 3.57 5.30 -14.37
N ASP A 30 3.39 4.28 -15.20
CA ASP A 30 4.15 4.06 -16.44
C ASP A 30 5.66 4.32 -16.26
N MET A 31 6.25 3.64 -15.27
CA MET A 31 7.67 3.84 -14.93
C MET A 31 8.58 3.51 -16.11
N ALA A 32 8.16 2.60 -17.00
CA ALA A 32 8.89 2.29 -18.22
C ALA A 32 8.98 3.49 -19.17
N ALA A 33 7.89 4.24 -19.38
CA ALA A 33 7.94 5.47 -20.16
C ALA A 33 8.79 6.56 -19.48
N GLN A 34 8.70 6.70 -18.15
CA GLN A 34 9.51 7.67 -17.42
C GLN A 34 11.02 7.38 -17.51
N ILE A 35 11.41 6.09 -17.52
CA ILE A 35 12.80 5.67 -17.75
C ILE A 35 13.22 5.96 -19.20
N ARG A 36 12.40 5.60 -20.19
CA ARG A 36 12.70 5.90 -21.62
C ARG A 36 12.80 7.39 -21.89
N GLY A 37 12.01 8.20 -21.21
CA GLY A 37 12.05 9.66 -21.27
C GLY A 37 13.19 10.31 -20.49
N GLY A 38 14.05 9.52 -19.81
CA GLY A 38 15.20 10.03 -19.08
C GLY A 38 14.89 10.69 -17.73
N VAL A 39 13.65 10.60 -17.23
CA VAL A 39 13.24 11.19 -15.94
C VAL A 39 13.92 10.46 -14.78
N TYR A 40 14.03 9.14 -14.88
CA TYR A 40 14.68 8.30 -13.87
C TYR A 40 15.64 7.29 -14.51
N SER A 41 16.72 6.99 -13.81
CA SER A 41 17.48 5.76 -14.08
C SER A 41 16.67 4.54 -13.63
N HIS A 42 16.93 3.38 -14.24
CA HIS A 42 16.21 2.13 -13.91
C HIS A 42 16.29 1.79 -12.41
N ASN A 43 17.49 1.87 -11.82
CA ASN A 43 17.69 1.57 -10.40
C ASN A 43 16.97 2.56 -9.48
N HIS A 44 16.89 3.84 -9.88
CA HIS A 44 16.20 4.85 -9.10
C HIS A 44 14.68 4.65 -9.13
N ALA A 45 14.11 4.39 -10.31
CA ALA A 45 12.69 4.08 -10.46
C ALA A 45 12.30 2.83 -9.64
N LEU A 46 13.10 1.77 -9.73
CA LEU A 46 12.88 0.54 -8.97
C LEU A 46 12.94 0.79 -7.46
N ALA A 47 13.93 1.54 -6.99
CA ALA A 47 14.03 1.89 -5.56
C ALA A 47 12.83 2.74 -5.08
N LEU A 48 12.34 3.68 -5.89
CA LEU A 48 11.16 4.49 -5.57
C LEU A 48 9.90 3.62 -5.47
N VAL A 49 9.67 2.77 -6.47
CA VAL A 49 8.52 1.85 -6.51
C VAL A 49 8.55 0.88 -5.35
N LEU A 50 9.71 0.29 -5.02
CA LEU A 50 9.83 -0.62 -3.88
C LEU A 50 9.55 0.09 -2.55
N LYS A 51 10.04 1.32 -2.36
CA LYS A 51 9.76 2.11 -1.14
C LYS A 51 8.29 2.48 -1.01
N MET A 52 7.65 2.88 -2.12
CA MET A 52 6.23 3.21 -2.11
C MET A 52 5.37 1.96 -1.94
N GLY A 53 5.76 0.85 -2.57
CA GLY A 53 5.10 -0.45 -2.37
C GLY A 53 5.23 -0.93 -0.93
N LEU A 54 6.35 -0.66 -0.26
CA LEU A 54 6.49 -0.98 1.16
C LEU A 54 5.51 -0.16 2.01
N LEU A 55 5.32 1.12 1.65
CA LEU A 55 4.39 1.99 2.35
C LEU A 55 2.93 1.52 2.17
N THR A 56 2.51 1.16 0.95
CA THR A 56 1.18 0.57 0.72
C THR A 56 1.01 -0.73 1.50
N THR A 57 2.03 -1.58 1.51
CA THR A 57 2.03 -2.83 2.29
C THR A 57 1.87 -2.59 3.79
N ILE A 58 2.53 -1.57 4.34
CA ILE A 58 2.38 -1.20 5.75
C ILE A 58 0.92 -0.79 6.03
N LEU A 59 0.31 0.01 5.16
CA LEU A 59 -1.10 0.38 5.29
C LEU A 59 -2.02 -0.85 5.22
N THR A 60 -1.80 -1.75 4.26
CA THR A 60 -2.50 -3.04 4.16
C THR A 60 -2.34 -3.87 5.44
N GLY A 61 -1.12 -3.96 5.97
CA GLY A 61 -0.82 -4.67 7.22
C GLY A 61 -1.59 -4.11 8.42
N VAL A 62 -1.73 -2.78 8.51
CA VAL A 62 -2.57 -2.14 9.54
C VAL A 62 -4.03 -2.59 9.40
N VAL A 63 -4.59 -2.62 8.19
CA VAL A 63 -5.96 -3.11 7.95
C VAL A 63 -6.10 -4.56 8.39
N TRP A 64 -5.16 -5.42 8.01
CA TRP A 64 -5.20 -6.84 8.35
C TRP A 64 -5.09 -7.08 9.85
N PHE A 65 -4.23 -6.33 10.54
CA PHE A 65 -4.10 -6.38 11.99
C PHE A 65 -5.44 -6.09 12.68
N PHE A 66 -6.13 -5.02 12.28
CA PHE A 66 -7.45 -4.71 12.83
C PHE A 66 -8.51 -5.72 12.41
N ALA A 67 -8.52 -6.19 11.17
CA ALA A 67 -9.46 -7.21 10.70
C ALA A 67 -9.30 -8.54 11.47
N GLY A 68 -8.05 -8.93 11.78
CA GLY A 68 -7.73 -10.12 12.56
C GLY A 68 -8.20 -10.04 14.02
N ARG A 69 -8.28 -8.83 14.60
CA ARG A 69 -8.81 -8.61 15.96
C ARG A 69 -10.33 -8.85 16.06
N PHE A 70 -11.05 -8.70 14.95
CA PHE A 70 -12.51 -8.87 14.88
C PHE A 70 -12.91 -10.13 14.08
N ARG A 71 -12.19 -11.25 14.30
CA ARG A 71 -12.36 -12.60 13.68
C ARG A 71 -13.75 -13.27 13.76
N LYS A 72 -14.82 -12.50 13.97
CA LYS A 72 -16.21 -12.97 13.96
C LYS A 72 -16.76 -13.27 12.56
N ILE A 73 -16.06 -12.84 11.50
CA ILE A 73 -16.52 -13.03 10.11
C ILE A 73 -15.96 -14.33 9.55
N THR A 74 -16.83 -15.33 9.35
CA THR A 74 -16.47 -16.65 8.79
C THR A 74 -16.81 -16.80 7.31
N LYS A 75 -17.69 -15.95 6.76
CA LYS A 75 -18.07 -16.00 5.33
C LYS A 75 -17.00 -15.35 4.47
N TRP A 76 -16.45 -16.12 3.53
CA TRP A 76 -15.35 -15.68 2.65
C TRP A 76 -15.66 -14.37 1.92
N LYS A 77 -16.87 -14.20 1.36
CA LYS A 77 -17.28 -12.97 0.66
C LYS A 77 -17.16 -11.74 1.54
N LEU A 78 -17.57 -11.85 2.80
CA LEU A 78 -17.53 -10.75 3.76
C LEU A 78 -16.09 -10.44 4.20
N MET A 79 -15.22 -11.46 4.29
CA MET A 79 -13.80 -11.25 4.61
C MET A 79 -13.09 -10.50 3.48
N VAL A 80 -13.27 -10.96 2.25
CA VAL A 80 -12.72 -10.32 1.04
C VAL A 80 -13.21 -8.88 0.94
N TRP A 81 -14.53 -8.68 1.02
CA TRP A 81 -15.15 -7.36 0.91
C TRP A 81 -14.69 -6.42 2.03
N SER A 82 -14.63 -6.90 3.27
CA SER A 82 -14.19 -6.10 4.41
C SER A 82 -12.75 -5.66 4.27
N ALA A 83 -11.83 -6.56 3.91
CA ALA A 83 -10.43 -6.20 3.70
C ALA A 83 -10.28 -5.24 2.50
N MET A 84 -10.97 -5.52 1.40
CA MET A 84 -10.94 -4.69 0.19
C MET A 84 -11.29 -3.23 0.46
N TRP A 85 -12.46 -2.95 1.04
CA TRP A 85 -12.86 -1.56 1.26
C TRP A 85 -12.05 -0.87 2.34
N ARG A 86 -11.65 -1.58 3.40
CA ARG A 86 -10.83 -0.97 4.46
C ARG A 86 -9.45 -0.57 3.93
N THR A 87 -8.84 -1.41 3.09
CA THR A 87 -7.57 -1.08 2.42
C THR A 87 -7.75 0.07 1.45
N ALA A 88 -8.77 0.01 0.58
CA ALA A 88 -9.04 1.10 -0.36
C ALA A 88 -9.29 2.45 0.35
N LEU A 89 -10.08 2.45 1.43
CA LEU A 89 -10.35 3.65 2.22
C LEU A 89 -9.10 4.17 2.94
N LEU A 90 -8.27 3.28 3.50
CA LEU A 90 -7.06 3.69 4.19
C LEU A 90 -6.03 4.29 3.23
N GLU A 91 -5.80 3.66 2.08
CA GLU A 91 -4.89 4.18 1.06
C GLU A 91 -5.42 5.47 0.40
N ALA A 92 -6.73 5.55 0.13
CA ALA A 92 -7.35 6.78 -0.34
C ALA A 92 -7.20 7.91 0.68
N GLY A 93 -7.46 7.62 1.96
CA GLY A 93 -7.27 8.56 3.06
C GLY A 93 -5.82 9.04 3.15
N TYR A 94 -4.86 8.13 3.00
CA TYR A 94 -3.44 8.47 2.97
C TYR A 94 -3.11 9.45 1.82
N ALA A 95 -3.55 9.16 0.60
CA ALA A 95 -3.32 10.01 -0.56
C ALA A 95 -3.97 11.39 -0.40
N LEU A 96 -5.23 11.43 0.06
CA LEU A 96 -5.95 12.69 0.33
C LEU A 96 -5.26 13.53 1.41
N LEU A 97 -4.76 12.90 2.48
CA LEU A 97 -4.01 13.60 3.52
C LEU A 97 -2.68 14.16 2.99
N ALA A 98 -1.98 13.41 2.12
CA ALA A 98 -0.76 13.90 1.49
C ALA A 98 -1.02 15.11 0.59
N VAL A 99 -2.11 15.09 -0.20
CA VAL A 99 -2.54 16.20 -1.05
C VAL A 99 -3.00 17.40 -0.23
N ALA A 100 -3.81 17.18 0.81
CA ALA A 100 -4.28 18.25 1.69
C ALA A 100 -3.10 18.95 2.39
N ARG A 101 -2.10 18.19 2.87
CA ARG A 101 -0.88 18.76 3.45
C ARG A 101 -0.15 19.65 2.46
N ARG A 102 0.00 19.21 1.20
CA ARG A 102 0.61 20.01 0.13
C ARG A 102 -0.15 21.32 -0.12
N GLN A 103 -1.48 21.27 -0.14
CA GLN A 103 -2.31 22.47 -0.34
C GLN A 103 -2.24 23.46 0.81
N LEU A 104 -2.05 22.97 2.04
CA LEU A 104 -1.89 23.80 3.24
C LEU A 104 -0.46 24.33 3.43
N TRP A 105 0.50 23.89 2.60
CA TRP A 105 1.89 24.29 2.71
C TRP A 105 2.08 25.76 2.35
N ARG A 106 2.92 26.46 3.13
CA ARG A 106 3.30 27.85 2.86
C ARG A 106 4.80 27.93 2.54
N PRO A 107 5.23 28.78 1.59
CA PRO A 107 6.64 28.96 1.26
C PRO A 107 7.53 29.30 2.47
N SER A 108 6.98 29.97 3.49
CA SER A 108 7.68 30.29 4.74
C SER A 108 8.08 29.07 5.59
N GLN A 109 7.58 27.87 5.27
CA GLN A 109 7.84 26.65 6.01
C GLN A 109 8.99 25.82 5.41
N GLY A 110 9.55 26.24 4.26
CA GLY A 110 10.71 25.62 3.61
C GLY A 110 10.62 25.63 2.08
N LEU A 111 11.79 25.62 1.43
CA LEU A 111 11.94 25.87 -0.03
C LEU A 111 11.99 24.60 -0.90
N GLY A 112 11.71 23.40 -0.37
CA GLY A 112 11.80 22.13 -1.11
C GLY A 112 10.45 21.43 -1.28
N ASP A 113 10.21 20.83 -2.45
CA ASP A 113 8.97 20.10 -2.79
C ASP A 113 8.65 18.95 -1.82
N SER A 114 9.68 18.28 -1.30
CA SER A 114 9.54 17.23 -0.29
C SER A 114 8.98 17.74 1.04
N ASN A 115 9.19 19.02 1.36
CA ASN A 115 8.70 19.65 2.60
C ASN A 115 7.19 19.89 2.55
N MET A 116 6.61 19.96 1.35
CA MET A 116 5.16 20.06 1.14
C MET A 116 4.42 18.79 1.58
N PHE A 117 5.13 17.68 1.79
CA PHE A 117 4.59 16.38 2.17
C PHE A 117 5.05 15.98 3.58
N PHE A 118 4.66 14.77 4.02
CA PHE A 118 4.96 14.31 5.40
C PHE A 118 6.47 14.20 5.64
N PRO A 119 7.04 14.68 6.76
CA PRO A 119 8.49 14.81 6.93
C PRO A 119 9.31 13.53 6.72
N ILE A 120 8.76 12.37 7.09
CA ILE A 120 9.45 11.07 7.03
C ILE A 120 9.39 10.43 5.62
N VAL A 121 8.30 10.68 4.88
CA VAL A 121 8.05 10.08 3.56
C VAL A 121 7.92 11.14 2.47
N GLY A 122 8.35 12.38 2.75
CA GLY A 122 7.97 13.56 1.96
C GLY A 122 8.63 13.58 0.59
N HIS A 123 9.87 13.12 0.53
CA HIS A 123 10.61 12.93 -0.72
C HIS A 123 10.01 11.80 -1.57
N LEU A 124 9.45 10.76 -0.96
CA LEU A 124 8.75 9.70 -1.68
C LEU A 124 7.40 10.20 -2.20
N ASN A 125 6.62 10.86 -1.35
CA ASN A 125 5.33 11.46 -1.71
C ASN A 125 5.46 12.52 -2.79
N ALA A 126 6.53 13.32 -2.80
CA ALA A 126 6.77 14.26 -3.87
C ALA A 126 6.85 13.57 -5.24
N GLN A 127 7.47 12.39 -5.33
CA GLN A 127 7.61 11.67 -6.61
C GLN A 127 6.28 11.08 -7.11
N PHE A 128 5.42 10.62 -6.19
CA PHE A 128 4.16 9.93 -6.52
C PHE A 128 2.92 10.85 -6.50
N PHE A 129 2.95 11.96 -5.76
CA PHE A 129 1.78 12.84 -5.55
C PHE A 129 1.98 14.28 -6.03
N ALA A 130 3.14 14.62 -6.61
CA ALA A 130 3.29 15.89 -7.31
C ALA A 130 2.27 16.02 -8.46
N GLU A 131 1.91 17.28 -8.73
CA GLU A 131 0.99 17.65 -9.82
C GLU A 131 -0.34 16.85 -9.77
N TRP A 132 -0.62 16.07 -10.81
CA TRP A 132 -1.83 15.24 -10.98
C TRP A 132 -1.57 13.75 -10.74
N LYS A 133 -0.33 13.36 -10.41
CA LYS A 133 0.05 11.94 -10.25
C LYS A 133 -0.70 11.23 -9.11
N TRP A 134 -1.17 12.00 -8.13
CA TRP A 134 -2.05 11.50 -7.05
C TRP A 134 -3.38 10.92 -7.57
N LEU A 135 -3.87 11.37 -8.73
CA LEU A 135 -5.04 10.78 -9.38
C LEU A 135 -4.75 9.36 -9.86
N SER A 136 -3.57 9.09 -10.42
CA SER A 136 -3.15 7.73 -10.79
C SER A 136 -3.12 6.82 -9.57
N PHE A 137 -2.68 7.33 -8.42
CA PHE A 137 -2.78 6.57 -7.17
C PHE A 137 -4.24 6.25 -6.80
N LEU A 138 -5.10 7.27 -6.73
CA LEU A 138 -6.49 7.09 -6.28
C LEU A 138 -7.33 6.25 -7.23
N LEU A 139 -7.11 6.37 -8.54
CA LEU A 139 -7.96 5.74 -9.55
C LEU A 139 -7.45 4.37 -10.00
N LEU A 140 -6.15 4.10 -9.89
CA LEU A 140 -5.55 2.85 -10.36
C LEU A 140 -4.98 2.02 -9.20
N VAL A 141 -4.13 2.61 -8.36
CA VAL A 141 -3.44 1.89 -7.27
C VAL A 141 -4.44 1.48 -6.19
N VAL A 142 -5.22 2.44 -5.68
CA VAL A 142 -6.16 2.20 -4.57
C VAL A 142 -7.18 1.09 -4.88
N PRO A 143 -7.87 1.08 -6.05
CA PRO A 143 -8.79 -0.01 -6.37
C PRO A 143 -8.08 -1.35 -6.55
N ALA A 144 -6.92 -1.37 -7.22
CA ALA A 144 -6.15 -2.59 -7.44
C ALA A 144 -5.68 -3.20 -6.11
N MET A 145 -5.10 -2.37 -5.23
CA MET A 145 -4.63 -2.78 -3.91
C MET A 145 -5.78 -3.20 -2.99
N GLY A 146 -6.94 -2.55 -3.08
CA GLY A 146 -8.16 -3.02 -2.42
C GLY A 146 -8.48 -4.48 -2.81
N VAL A 147 -8.52 -4.78 -4.11
CA VAL A 147 -8.83 -6.15 -4.59
C VAL A 147 -7.75 -7.14 -4.17
N ILE A 148 -6.47 -6.81 -4.36
CA ILE A 148 -5.33 -7.64 -3.95
C ILE A 148 -5.40 -7.95 -2.45
N SER A 149 -5.58 -6.94 -1.63
CA SER A 149 -5.68 -7.06 -0.17
C SER A 149 -6.85 -7.96 0.24
N GLY A 150 -8.01 -7.82 -0.41
CA GLY A 150 -9.16 -8.69 -0.18
C GLY A 150 -8.87 -10.16 -0.44
N ILE A 151 -8.24 -10.46 -1.57
CA ILE A 151 -7.87 -11.84 -1.97
C ILE A 151 -6.82 -12.40 -1.02
N LEU A 152 -5.73 -11.67 -0.80
CA LEU A 152 -4.61 -12.13 0.03
C LEU A 152 -5.03 -12.30 1.49
N TYR A 153 -5.84 -11.40 2.05
CA TYR A 153 -6.34 -11.54 3.42
C TYR A 153 -7.18 -12.80 3.59
N TYR A 154 -8.03 -13.14 2.61
CA TYR A 154 -8.79 -14.37 2.64
C TYR A 154 -7.88 -15.60 2.66
N LEU A 155 -6.88 -15.66 1.78
CA LEU A 155 -5.92 -16.77 1.73
C LEU A 155 -5.11 -16.88 3.03
N TYR A 156 -4.60 -15.76 3.53
CA TYR A 156 -3.92 -15.67 4.82
C TYR A 156 -4.76 -16.22 5.96
N ALA A 157 -6.03 -15.82 6.04
CA ALA A 157 -6.93 -16.28 7.10
C ALA A 157 -7.22 -17.78 6.99
N ARG A 158 -7.35 -18.34 5.77
CA ARG A 158 -7.50 -19.79 5.56
C ARG A 158 -6.29 -20.58 6.03
N VAL A 159 -5.10 -20.11 5.69
CA VAL A 159 -3.83 -20.71 6.14
C VAL A 159 -3.71 -20.63 7.66
N SER A 160 -4.06 -19.49 8.26
CA SER A 160 -4.02 -19.29 9.71
C SER A 160 -4.98 -20.24 10.45
N ILE A 161 -6.22 -20.37 9.98
CA ILE A 161 -7.22 -21.28 10.58
C ILE A 161 -6.74 -22.74 10.51
N PHE A 162 -6.16 -23.15 9.38
CA PHE A 162 -5.66 -24.50 9.21
C PHE A 162 -4.56 -24.86 10.23
N TYR A 163 -3.65 -23.94 10.53
CA TYR A 163 -2.62 -24.15 11.55
C TYR A 163 -3.19 -24.15 12.97
N GLU A 164 -4.23 -23.37 13.24
CA GLU A 164 -4.90 -23.35 14.55
C GLU A 164 -5.68 -24.64 14.82
N GLN A 165 -6.24 -25.30 13.80
CA GLN A 165 -6.96 -26.57 13.95
C GLN A 165 -6.04 -27.79 14.12
N ARG A 166 -4.76 -27.68 13.78
CA ARG A 166 -3.77 -28.78 13.80
C ARG A 166 -2.79 -28.72 14.97
N ALA A 167 -2.93 -27.75 15.85
CA ALA A 167 -2.07 -27.54 17.01
C ALA A 167 -2.82 -27.74 18.31
#